data_AF-A0A352F9X3-F1
#
_entry.id   AF-A0A352F9X3-F1
#
_cell.length_a   1.000
_cell.length_b   1.000
_cell.length_c   1.000
_cell.angle_alpha   90.00
_cell.angle_beta   90.00
_cell.angle_gamma   90.00
#
_symmetry.space_group_name_H-M   'P 1'
#
loop_
_entity.id
_entity.type
_entity.pdbx_description
1 polymer ?
#
loop_
_entity_poly.entity_id
_entity_poly.type
_entity_poly.pdbx_seq_one_letter_code
_entity_poly.pdbx_strand_id
1 'polypeptide(L)'
;MSKRKRISALFFAGYLAFSFLPVMAQNDTVPPITVGAGMDIMSRYIWRGQDYGQTPSFQPGLSATWRGFTLGAWGAYKVAGKGLQETDLYLSKTFGFVTLAIWDYWSFDELAETDFFNYRNGTTSHALDASITLSGGETLPLNFLVSYMFYGADPSRSLYLELQYEHSFNTFDLQAFVGYQAKGEYYGERKGFVNIGCTVSKSIDVTESFSVPFSLSLVANPIAGSAWLVAGFSF
;
A
#
# COMPACT_ATOMS: atom_id res chain seq x y z
N MET A 1 45.72 -12.95 13.56
CA MET A 1 44.98 -12.31 12.43
C MET A 1 43.71 -13.11 12.22
N SER A 2 42.55 -12.55 12.63
CA SER A 2 41.50 -12.07 11.71
C SER A 2 40.75 -13.21 11.00
N LYS A 3 39.43 -13.39 11.10
CA LYS A 3 38.33 -12.61 11.68
C LYS A 3 37.10 -13.55 11.73
N ARG A 4 36.41 -13.49 12.88
CA ARG A 4 34.94 -13.44 13.09
C ARG A 4 34.01 -14.45 12.39
N LYS A 5 33.32 -15.18 13.27
CA LYS A 5 31.99 -15.80 13.11
C LYS A 5 31.05 -14.95 12.24
N ARG A 6 30.40 -15.57 11.26
CA ARG A 6 29.10 -15.14 10.74
C ARG A 6 28.09 -16.20 11.13
N ILE A 7 27.21 -15.85 12.05
CA ILE A 7 25.94 -16.55 12.25
C ILE A 7 25.10 -16.15 11.05
N SER A 8 24.95 -17.06 10.10
CA SER A 8 23.98 -16.95 9.03
C SER A 8 22.61 -17.19 9.65
N ALA A 9 21.82 -16.14 9.84
CA ALA A 9 20.37 -16.30 9.97
C ALA A 9 19.83 -16.65 8.58
N LEU A 10 19.99 -17.92 8.23
CA LEU A 10 19.25 -18.60 7.18
C LEU A 10 17.80 -18.71 7.66
N PHE A 11 16.87 -17.98 7.06
CA PHE A 11 15.51 -18.48 6.95
C PHE A 11 15.35 -19.13 5.58
N PHE A 12 14.92 -20.38 5.67
CA PHE A 12 15.08 -21.45 4.71
C PHE A 12 13.91 -21.47 3.71
N ALA A 13 14.23 -21.87 2.48
CA ALA A 13 13.31 -22.02 1.37
C ALA A 13 12.42 -23.28 1.46
N GLY A 14 11.19 -23.16 0.93
CA GLY A 14 10.51 -24.11 0.03
C GLY A 14 10.05 -25.49 0.55
N TYR A 15 8.89 -25.96 0.07
CA TYR A 15 8.79 -27.15 -0.81
C TYR A 15 7.37 -27.41 -1.37
N LEU A 16 7.33 -27.81 -2.66
CA LEU A 16 6.23 -28.51 -3.36
C LEU A 16 6.16 -30.00 -2.94
N ALA A 17 4.97 -30.61 -2.93
CA ALA A 17 4.58 -31.85 -3.68
C ALA A 17 3.40 -32.65 -3.06
N PHE A 18 2.79 -33.47 -3.93
CA PHE A 18 1.53 -34.23 -3.88
C PHE A 18 1.28 -35.27 -2.77
N SER A 19 -0.01 -35.60 -2.58
CA SER A 19 -0.68 -36.90 -2.27
C SER A 19 -1.41 -37.09 -0.90
N PHE A 20 -2.44 -37.96 -0.94
CA PHE A 20 -3.59 -38.11 0.00
C PHE A 20 -3.29 -38.81 1.36
N LEU A 21 -3.86 -38.23 2.45
CA LEU A 21 -4.31 -38.78 3.78
C LEU A 21 -3.32 -39.53 4.72
N PRO A 22 -3.55 -39.62 6.07
CA PRO A 22 -4.37 -38.83 7.02
C PRO A 22 -3.58 -38.29 8.25
N VAL A 23 -4.20 -37.32 8.94
CA VAL A 23 -4.03 -36.84 10.34
C VAL A 23 -2.84 -37.34 11.18
N MET A 24 -1.96 -36.41 11.58
CA MET A 24 -1.39 -36.33 12.94
C MET A 24 -1.18 -34.84 13.28
N ALA A 25 -1.71 -34.43 14.44
CA ALA A 25 -1.65 -33.07 14.96
C ALA A 25 -0.27 -32.79 15.60
N GLN A 26 0.32 -31.63 15.29
CA GLN A 26 1.41 -31.05 16.07
C GLN A 26 1.13 -29.56 16.28
N ASN A 27 1.23 -29.16 17.54
CA ASN A 27 0.73 -27.94 18.12
C ASN A 27 1.82 -26.85 18.07
N ASP A 28 1.88 -26.09 16.98
CA ASP A 28 2.61 -24.81 16.93
C ASP A 28 1.58 -23.68 16.97
N THR A 29 1.44 -23.03 18.12
CA THR A 29 0.48 -21.96 18.34
C THR A 29 0.92 -20.69 17.60
N VAL A 30 0.66 -20.65 16.29
CA VAL A 30 0.50 -19.37 15.59
C VAL A 30 -0.60 -18.62 16.33
N PRO A 31 -0.36 -17.41 16.87
CA PRO A 31 -1.42 -16.66 17.52
C PRO A 31 -2.56 -16.52 16.52
N PRO A 32 -3.82 -16.77 16.94
CA PRO A 32 -4.95 -16.78 16.01
C PRO A 32 -5.03 -15.47 15.23
N ILE A 33 -4.61 -14.36 15.85
CA ILE A 33 -4.60 -13.02 15.29
C ILE A 33 -3.15 -12.52 15.27
N THR A 34 -2.71 -12.03 14.11
CA THR A 34 -1.45 -11.29 13.95
C THR A 34 -1.76 -9.80 13.93
N VAL A 35 -1.09 -9.01 14.77
CA VAL A 35 -1.23 -7.55 14.80
C VAL A 35 0.00 -6.92 14.17
N GLY A 36 -0.20 -5.92 13.31
CA GLY A 36 0.86 -5.10 12.73
C GLY A 36 0.64 -3.64 13.09
N ALA A 37 1.69 -2.93 13.46
CA ALA A 37 1.69 -1.48 13.64
C ALA A 37 2.99 -0.92 13.10
N GLY A 38 2.94 0.25 12.48
CA GLY A 38 4.10 0.88 11.88
C GLY A 38 3.79 2.30 11.43
N MET A 39 4.80 2.98 10.91
CA MET A 39 4.63 4.32 10.35
C MET A 39 5.64 4.58 9.25
N ASP A 40 5.16 5.14 8.14
CA ASP A 40 6.01 5.68 7.10
C ASP A 40 6.23 7.19 7.28
N ILE A 41 7.41 7.66 6.91
CA ILE A 41 7.74 9.08 6.79
C ILE A 41 8.09 9.33 5.33
N MET A 42 7.21 10.04 4.63
CA MET A 42 7.36 10.32 3.20
C MET A 42 7.72 11.79 2.99
N SER A 43 8.65 12.09 2.08
CA SER A 43 8.97 13.47 1.71
C SER A 43 7.81 14.19 1.05
N ARG A 44 6.85 13.43 0.52
CA ARG A 44 5.58 13.86 -0.07
C ARG A 44 4.62 12.68 -0.15
N TYR A 45 3.33 12.90 0.10
CA TYR A 45 2.31 11.88 -0.15
C TYR A 45 1.88 11.93 -1.62
N ILE A 46 2.37 10.96 -2.42
CA ILE A 46 1.91 10.74 -3.78
C ILE A 46 1.05 9.47 -3.82
N TRP A 47 -0.22 9.58 -4.20
CA TRP A 47 -1.13 8.45 -4.33
C TRP A 47 -1.64 8.33 -5.75
N ARG A 48 -1.31 7.22 -6.43
CA ARG A 48 -1.72 6.95 -7.82
C ARG A 48 -1.49 8.12 -8.78
N GLY A 49 -0.34 8.79 -8.61
CA GLY A 49 0.07 9.95 -9.40
C GLY A 49 -0.58 11.27 -9.01
N GLN A 50 -1.23 11.37 -7.85
CA GLN A 50 -1.75 12.61 -7.29
C GLN A 50 -0.93 13.06 -6.09
N ASP A 51 -0.72 14.37 -5.98
CA ASP A 51 0.01 14.97 -4.87
C ASP A 51 -0.95 15.46 -3.78
N TYR A 52 -0.91 14.80 -2.62
CA TYR A 52 -1.74 15.11 -1.46
C TYR A 52 -1.12 16.15 -0.53
N GLY A 53 -0.24 16.99 -1.08
CA GLY A 53 -0.12 18.36 -0.62
C GLY A 53 1.28 18.82 -0.29
N GLN A 54 2.21 18.49 -1.18
CA GLN A 54 3.45 19.22 -1.41
C GLN A 54 4.38 19.36 -0.19
N THR A 55 4.15 18.55 0.85
CA THR A 55 4.80 18.62 2.15
C THR A 55 5.08 17.20 2.65
N PRO A 56 6.07 17.00 3.54
CA PRO A 56 6.27 15.70 4.18
C PRO A 56 5.02 15.19 4.88
N SER A 57 4.86 13.87 4.91
CA SER A 57 3.70 13.18 5.46
C SER A 57 4.13 12.06 6.40
N PHE A 58 3.54 12.02 7.59
CA PHE A 58 3.57 10.90 8.50
C PHE A 58 2.40 9.98 8.21
N GLN A 59 2.67 8.69 8.05
CA GLN A 59 1.69 7.72 7.58
C GLN A 59 1.60 6.51 8.52
N PRO A 60 0.93 6.66 9.68
CA PRO A 60 0.80 5.57 10.62
C PRO A 60 -0.19 4.51 10.12
N GLY A 61 0.04 3.26 10.52
CA GLY A 61 -0.84 2.14 10.22
C GLY A 61 -0.98 1.17 11.38
N LEU A 62 -2.16 0.57 11.49
CA LEU A 62 -2.47 -0.51 12.42
C LEU A 62 -3.31 -1.57 11.68
N SER A 63 -3.05 -2.84 11.94
CA SER A 63 -3.82 -3.94 11.36
C SER A 63 -3.94 -5.13 12.30
N ALA A 64 -5.02 -5.88 12.14
CA ALA A 64 -5.23 -7.18 12.76
C ALA A 64 -5.65 -8.19 11.68
N THR A 65 -4.91 -9.29 11.59
CA THR A 65 -5.10 -10.33 10.58
C THR A 65 -5.48 -11.65 11.23
N TRP A 66 -6.56 -12.27 10.73
CA TRP A 66 -7.04 -13.59 11.16
C TRP A 66 -7.49 -14.41 9.94
N ARG A 67 -6.84 -15.56 9.71
CA ARG A 67 -7.19 -16.50 8.62
C ARG A 67 -7.32 -15.83 7.24
N GLY A 68 -6.38 -14.95 6.93
CA GLY A 68 -6.34 -14.20 5.67
C GLY A 68 -7.29 -13.02 5.59
N PHE A 69 -8.16 -12.78 6.57
CA PHE A 69 -8.87 -11.50 6.71
C PHE A 69 -7.99 -10.51 7.44
N THR A 70 -7.92 -9.28 6.95
CA THR A 70 -7.22 -8.17 7.61
C THR A 70 -8.16 -7.00 7.76
N LEU A 71 -8.35 -6.53 9.00
CA LEU A 71 -8.95 -5.24 9.30
C LEU A 71 -7.82 -4.29 9.66
N GLY A 72 -7.81 -3.09 9.10
CA GLY A 72 -6.80 -2.11 9.44
C GLY A 72 -7.29 -0.68 9.35
N ALA A 73 -6.46 0.18 9.93
CA ALA A 73 -6.54 1.63 9.83
C ALA A 73 -5.20 2.15 9.30
N TRP A 74 -5.27 3.19 8.49
CA TRP A 74 -4.11 3.90 7.98
C TRP A 74 -4.40 5.39 7.98
N GLY A 75 -3.39 6.23 8.02
CA GLY A 75 -3.60 7.67 7.86
C GLY A 75 -2.45 8.31 7.11
N ALA A 76 -2.70 9.50 6.58
CA ALA A 76 -1.66 10.39 6.07
C ALA A 76 -1.85 11.77 6.66
N TYR A 77 -0.86 12.18 7.46
CA TYR A 77 -0.87 13.46 8.15
C TYR A 77 0.29 14.32 7.69
N LYS A 78 -0.04 15.48 7.17
CA LYS A 78 0.89 16.46 6.66
C LYS A 78 1.57 17.17 7.81
N VAL A 79 2.89 17.35 7.71
CA VAL A 79 3.68 17.99 8.78
C VAL A 79 3.39 19.48 8.88
N ALA A 80 3.16 20.13 7.74
CA ALA A 80 2.88 21.57 7.67
C ALA A 80 2.17 21.92 6.36
N GLY A 81 1.46 23.06 6.37
CA GLY A 81 0.75 23.59 5.21
C GLY A 81 -0.75 23.31 5.26
N LYS A 82 -1.46 23.80 4.24
CA LYS A 82 -2.91 23.61 4.09
C LYS A 82 -3.22 22.35 3.28
N GLY A 83 -4.47 21.89 3.39
CA GLY A 83 -5.04 20.81 2.58
C GLY A 83 -5.45 19.62 3.44
N LEU A 84 -6.00 18.61 2.79
CA LEU A 84 -6.65 17.49 3.47
C LEU A 84 -5.63 16.59 4.20
N GLN A 85 -6.03 16.14 5.38
CA GLN A 85 -5.50 14.98 6.08
C GLN A 85 -6.34 13.75 5.73
N GLU A 86 -5.85 12.56 6.07
CA GLU A 86 -6.53 11.31 5.73
C GLU A 86 -6.52 10.33 6.90
N THR A 87 -7.64 9.62 7.11
CA THR A 87 -7.74 8.51 8.06
C THR A 87 -8.68 7.46 7.50
N ASP A 88 -8.09 6.34 7.12
CA ASP A 88 -8.75 5.31 6.36
C ASP A 88 -9.01 4.08 7.21
N LEU A 89 -10.09 3.39 6.87
CA LEU A 89 -10.35 2.04 7.34
C LEU A 89 -10.36 1.10 6.15
N TYR A 90 -9.88 -0.12 6.34
CA TYR A 90 -9.98 -1.14 5.31
C TYR A 90 -10.24 -2.52 5.86
N LEU A 91 -10.93 -3.32 5.05
CA LEU A 91 -11.09 -4.75 5.25
C LEU A 91 -10.62 -5.45 3.98
N SER A 92 -9.70 -6.38 4.12
CA SER A 92 -9.22 -7.19 3.00
C SER A 92 -9.27 -8.68 3.30
N LYS A 93 -9.24 -9.47 2.23
CA LYS A 93 -9.03 -10.90 2.31
C LYS A 93 -8.21 -11.44 1.15
N THR A 94 -7.20 -12.24 1.49
CA THR A 94 -6.36 -12.94 0.52
C THR A 94 -6.74 -14.42 0.42
N PHE A 95 -6.87 -14.90 -0.81
CA PHE A 95 -7.13 -16.29 -1.17
C PHE A 95 -6.20 -16.71 -2.31
N GLY A 96 -5.07 -17.33 -1.97
CA GLY A 96 -4.05 -17.68 -2.97
C GLY A 96 -3.50 -16.43 -3.65
N PHE A 97 -3.59 -16.34 -4.98
CA PHE A 97 -3.10 -15.22 -5.78
C PHE A 97 -4.09 -14.04 -5.86
N VAL A 98 -5.25 -14.12 -5.23
CA VAL A 98 -6.28 -13.07 -5.28
C VAL A 98 -6.42 -12.40 -3.92
N THR A 99 -6.37 -11.07 -3.90
CA THR A 99 -6.73 -10.26 -2.73
C THR A 99 -7.93 -9.39 -3.07
N LEU A 100 -8.96 -9.44 -2.23
CA LEU A 100 -10.11 -8.54 -2.28
C LEU A 100 -9.99 -7.53 -1.16
N ALA A 101 -10.30 -6.26 -1.41
CA ALA A 101 -10.32 -5.25 -0.36
C ALA A 101 -11.48 -4.26 -0.54
N ILE A 102 -11.96 -3.75 0.58
CA ILE A 102 -12.82 -2.58 0.67
C ILE A 102 -12.07 -1.54 1.49
N TRP A 103 -11.94 -0.35 0.92
CA TRP A 103 -11.36 0.81 1.57
C TRP A 103 -12.44 1.85 1.83
N ASP A 104 -12.30 2.54 2.93
CA ASP A 104 -13.05 3.73 3.30
C ASP A 104 -12.04 4.86 3.47
N TYR A 105 -11.88 5.66 2.41
CA TYR A 105 -10.97 6.80 2.40
C TYR A 105 -11.67 8.01 3.00
N TRP A 106 -11.26 8.46 4.18
CA TRP A 106 -11.82 9.69 4.78
C TRP A 106 -10.80 10.79 4.79
N SER A 107 -10.96 11.72 3.84
CA SER A 107 -10.12 12.91 3.74
C SER A 107 -10.82 14.11 4.38
N PHE A 108 -10.12 14.87 5.21
CA PHE A 108 -10.72 15.97 5.99
C PHE A 108 -9.80 17.18 6.09
N ASP A 109 -10.38 18.38 6.20
CA ASP A 109 -9.66 19.60 6.52
C ASP A 109 -9.80 19.88 8.02
N GLU A 110 -8.69 20.00 8.74
CA GLU A 110 -8.68 20.31 10.18
C GLU A 110 -9.36 21.65 10.52
N LEU A 111 -9.46 22.57 9.55
CA LEU A 111 -10.10 23.87 9.72
C LEU A 111 -11.60 23.86 9.39
N ALA A 112 -12.13 22.77 8.82
CA ALA A 112 -13.53 22.62 8.47
C ALA A 112 -14.23 21.64 9.42
N GLU A 113 -15.51 21.90 9.73
CA GLU A 113 -16.34 20.92 10.43
C GLU A 113 -16.57 19.72 9.51
N THR A 114 -15.91 18.61 9.81
CA THR A 114 -16.12 17.31 9.15
C THR A 114 -16.50 16.29 10.21
N ASP A 115 -17.39 15.35 9.85
CA ASP A 115 -17.87 14.29 10.73
C ASP A 115 -17.48 12.94 10.12
N PHE A 116 -16.59 12.22 10.82
CA PHE A 116 -16.15 10.87 10.44
C PHE A 116 -17.30 9.87 10.38
N PHE A 117 -18.41 10.11 11.09
CA PHE A 117 -19.56 9.20 11.06
C PHE A 117 -20.60 9.61 10.01
N ASN A 118 -20.35 10.67 9.23
CA ASN A 118 -21.26 11.10 8.18
C ASN A 118 -21.05 10.32 6.88
N TYR A 119 -21.81 9.24 6.71
CA TYR A 119 -21.89 8.47 5.46
C TYR A 119 -23.04 8.90 4.54
N ARG A 120 -23.66 10.08 4.74
CA ARG A 120 -24.81 10.50 3.93
C ARG A 120 -24.38 10.92 2.53
N ASN A 121 -25.02 10.33 1.52
CA ASN A 121 -24.77 10.63 0.11
C ASN A 121 -24.86 12.14 -0.17
N GLY A 122 -23.90 12.66 -0.94
CA GLY A 122 -23.82 14.09 -1.30
C GLY A 122 -23.21 15.01 -0.23
N THR A 123 -23.00 14.52 1.00
CA THR A 123 -22.38 15.31 2.09
C THR A 123 -21.22 14.62 2.78
N THR A 124 -20.99 13.34 2.47
CA THR A 124 -19.93 12.55 3.06
C THR A 124 -18.57 12.92 2.49
N SER A 125 -17.55 12.97 3.34
CA SER A 125 -16.14 13.08 2.93
C SER A 125 -15.48 11.72 2.70
N HIS A 126 -16.23 10.63 2.87
CA HIS A 126 -15.75 9.26 2.65
C HIS A 126 -15.80 8.92 1.17
N ALA A 127 -14.77 8.28 0.62
CA ALA A 127 -14.82 7.58 -0.65
C ALA A 127 -14.63 6.08 -0.42
N LEU A 128 -15.69 5.29 -0.67
CA LEU A 128 -15.62 3.84 -0.56
C LEU A 128 -15.13 3.23 -1.87
N ASP A 129 -14.07 2.44 -1.78
CA ASP A 129 -13.44 1.76 -2.89
C ASP A 129 -13.47 0.25 -2.70
N ALA A 130 -13.80 -0.48 -3.77
CA ALA A 130 -13.65 -1.92 -3.81
C ALA A 130 -12.53 -2.27 -4.78
N SER A 131 -11.63 -3.14 -4.35
CA SER A 131 -10.48 -3.54 -5.16
C SER A 131 -10.23 -5.04 -5.19
N ILE A 132 -9.62 -5.46 -6.30
CA ILE A 132 -9.15 -6.81 -6.56
C ILE A 132 -7.70 -6.70 -7.01
N THR A 133 -6.81 -7.42 -6.34
CA THR A 133 -5.42 -7.59 -6.75
C THR A 133 -5.18 -9.04 -7.14
N LEU A 134 -4.60 -9.25 -8.31
CA LEU A 134 -4.08 -10.53 -8.77
C LEU A 134 -2.55 -10.49 -8.66
N SER A 135 -1.97 -11.33 -7.82
CA SER A 135 -0.53 -11.36 -7.56
C SER A 135 0.10 -12.61 -8.16
N GLY A 136 1.05 -12.42 -9.08
CA GLY A 136 1.78 -13.53 -9.71
C GLY A 136 2.75 -14.27 -8.76
N GLY A 137 2.92 -13.75 -7.54
CA GLY A 137 3.76 -14.34 -6.49
C GLY A 137 5.22 -14.44 -6.92
N GLU A 138 5.94 -15.42 -6.36
CA GLU A 138 7.36 -15.64 -6.69
C GLU A 138 7.59 -16.14 -8.13
N THR A 139 6.56 -16.70 -8.77
CA THR A 139 6.66 -17.28 -10.11
C THR A 139 6.53 -16.28 -11.23
N LEU A 140 5.73 -15.24 -11.03
CA LEU A 140 5.49 -14.19 -12.00
C LEU A 140 5.59 -12.87 -11.25
N PRO A 141 6.64 -12.07 -11.49
CA PRO A 141 6.88 -10.80 -10.79
C PRO A 141 5.93 -9.69 -11.26
N LEU A 142 4.65 -10.01 -11.48
CA LEU A 142 3.62 -9.09 -11.93
C LEU A 142 2.43 -9.12 -10.99
N ASN A 143 1.94 -7.93 -10.63
CA ASN A 143 0.67 -7.75 -9.95
C ASN A 143 -0.27 -6.92 -10.81
N PHE A 144 -1.56 -7.26 -10.80
CA PHE A 144 -2.59 -6.49 -11.47
C PHE A 144 -3.68 -6.08 -10.49
N LEU A 145 -3.93 -4.79 -10.39
CA LEU A 145 -4.93 -4.18 -9.53
C LEU A 145 -6.09 -3.63 -10.36
N VAL A 146 -7.31 -3.87 -9.88
CA VAL A 146 -8.53 -3.18 -10.29
C VAL A 146 -9.15 -2.56 -9.05
N SER A 147 -9.49 -1.27 -9.10
CA SER A 147 -10.03 -0.52 -7.96
C SER A 147 -11.15 0.39 -8.44
N TYR A 148 -12.27 0.38 -7.74
CA TYR A 148 -13.50 1.08 -8.13
C TYR A 148 -14.10 1.83 -6.95
N MET A 149 -14.06 3.16 -7.03
CA MET A 149 -14.71 4.05 -6.08
C MET A 149 -16.22 4.01 -6.35
N PHE A 150 -16.96 3.26 -5.54
CA PHE A 150 -18.36 2.96 -5.80
C PHE A 150 -19.33 3.88 -5.05
N TYR A 151 -18.87 4.59 -4.02
CA TYR A 151 -19.70 5.46 -3.20
C TYR A 151 -18.92 6.64 -2.60
N GLY A 152 -19.62 7.75 -2.39
CA GLY A 152 -19.15 8.84 -1.54
C GLY A 152 -18.53 10.01 -2.31
N ALA A 153 -17.38 10.50 -1.84
CA ALA A 153 -16.73 11.74 -2.27
C ALA A 153 -16.25 11.73 -3.73
N ASP A 154 -16.26 10.57 -4.40
CA ASP A 154 -16.11 10.48 -5.85
C ASP A 154 -17.47 10.23 -6.56
N PRO A 155 -18.19 11.30 -6.95
CA PRO A 155 -19.45 11.16 -7.69
C PRO A 155 -19.26 10.57 -9.10
N SER A 156 -18.04 10.66 -9.67
CA SER A 156 -17.74 10.16 -11.02
C SER A 156 -17.61 8.64 -11.07
N ARG A 157 -17.47 8.01 -9.90
CA ARG A 157 -17.30 6.57 -9.69
C ARG A 157 -16.15 6.02 -10.53
N SER A 158 -14.94 6.44 -10.16
CA SER A 158 -13.71 6.21 -10.90
C SER A 158 -13.30 4.75 -10.87
N LEU A 159 -12.81 4.26 -12.01
CA LEU A 159 -12.26 2.92 -12.16
C LEU A 159 -10.77 3.05 -12.48
N TYR A 160 -9.95 2.51 -11.60
CA TYR A 160 -8.49 2.51 -11.69
C TYR A 160 -7.98 1.10 -11.97
N LEU A 161 -7.03 0.99 -12.89
CA LEU A 161 -6.32 -0.23 -13.23
C LEU A 161 -4.83 0.01 -13.04
N GLU A 162 -4.09 -0.93 -12.48
CA GLU A 162 -2.64 -0.82 -12.36
C GLU A 162 -1.94 -2.14 -12.59
N LEU A 163 -0.90 -2.11 -13.40
CA LEU A 163 0.04 -3.21 -13.56
C LEU A 163 1.33 -2.83 -12.85
N GLN A 164 1.83 -3.75 -12.03
CA GLN A 164 3.09 -3.59 -11.30
C GLN A 164 4.03 -4.73 -11.68
N TYR A 165 5.31 -4.42 -11.76
CA TYR A 165 6.41 -5.38 -11.81
C TYR A 165 7.22 -5.27 -10.53
N GLU A 166 7.40 -6.38 -9.81
CA GLU A 166 8.10 -6.42 -8.52
C GLU A 166 9.23 -7.44 -8.54
N HIS A 167 10.46 -7.01 -8.23
CA HIS A 167 11.61 -7.90 -8.21
C HIS A 167 12.59 -7.52 -7.11
N SER A 168 12.97 -8.52 -6.31
CA SER A 168 14.00 -8.39 -5.28
C SER A 168 15.37 -8.76 -5.84
N PHE A 169 16.28 -7.78 -5.85
CA PHE A 169 17.70 -8.00 -6.10
C PHE A 169 18.44 -8.19 -4.78
N ASN A 170 19.68 -8.70 -4.84
CA ASN A 170 20.50 -8.97 -3.65
C ASN A 170 20.70 -7.75 -2.72
N THR A 171 20.57 -6.52 -3.24
CA THR A 171 20.90 -5.29 -2.52
C THR A 171 19.75 -4.28 -2.45
N PHE A 172 18.67 -4.50 -3.18
CA PHE A 172 17.51 -3.62 -3.23
C PHE A 172 16.30 -4.33 -3.85
N ASP A 173 15.11 -3.85 -3.55
CA ASP A 173 13.87 -4.23 -4.21
C ASP A 173 13.48 -3.17 -5.24
N LEU A 174 12.95 -3.60 -6.38
CA LEU A 174 12.44 -2.74 -7.44
C LEU A 174 10.94 -3.01 -7.63
N GLN A 175 10.16 -1.95 -7.62
CA GLN A 175 8.79 -1.93 -8.11
C GLN A 175 8.71 -0.97 -9.30
N ALA A 176 8.16 -1.39 -10.43
CA ALA A 176 7.79 -0.50 -11.53
C ALA A 176 6.28 -0.60 -11.74
N PHE A 177 5.61 0.50 -12.02
CA PHE A 177 4.15 0.52 -12.10
C PHE A 177 3.62 1.43 -13.21
N VAL A 178 2.47 1.04 -13.76
CA VAL A 178 1.69 1.80 -14.73
C VAL A 178 0.20 1.70 -14.40
N GLY A 179 -0.41 2.84 -14.13
CA GLY A 179 -1.77 3.02 -13.68
C GLY A 179 -2.61 3.84 -14.64
N TYR A 180 -3.83 3.40 -14.89
CA TYR A 180 -4.76 3.96 -15.87
C TYR A 180 -6.13 4.19 -15.24
N GLN A 181 -6.67 5.41 -15.40
CA GLN A 181 -8.05 5.72 -15.09
C GLN A 181 -8.95 5.32 -16.27
N ALA A 182 -9.70 4.24 -16.13
CA ALA A 182 -10.61 3.72 -17.15
C ALA A 182 -11.99 4.39 -17.17
N LYS A 183 -12.36 5.02 -16.04
CA LYS A 183 -13.61 5.76 -15.84
C LYS A 183 -13.42 6.79 -14.73
N GLY A 184 -14.25 7.83 -14.76
CA GLY A 184 -14.29 8.86 -13.72
C GLY A 184 -13.29 9.97 -13.96
N GLU A 185 -13.11 10.81 -12.95
CA GLU A 185 -12.31 12.04 -12.99
C GLU A 185 -11.44 12.21 -11.73
N TYR A 186 -11.39 11.22 -10.84
CA TYR A 186 -10.74 11.35 -9.54
C TYR A 186 -9.21 11.52 -9.64
N TYR A 187 -8.54 10.70 -10.44
CA TYR A 187 -7.07 10.69 -10.60
C TYR A 187 -6.55 11.61 -11.72
N GLY A 188 -7.45 12.06 -12.59
CA GLY A 188 -7.16 12.95 -13.70
C GLY A 188 -8.44 13.37 -14.42
N GLU A 189 -8.38 14.49 -15.15
CA GLU A 189 -9.56 15.10 -15.81
C GLU A 189 -10.19 14.27 -16.94
N ARG A 190 -9.55 13.17 -17.35
CA ARG A 190 -10.01 12.27 -18.41
C ARG A 190 -9.39 10.89 -18.27
N LYS A 191 -9.95 9.93 -19.01
CA LYS A 191 -9.37 8.57 -19.10
C LYS A 191 -7.95 8.62 -19.64
N GLY A 192 -7.04 7.89 -19.01
CA GLY A 192 -5.64 7.94 -19.39
C GLY A 192 -4.70 7.37 -18.34
N PHE A 193 -3.41 7.33 -18.67
CA PHE A 193 -2.37 6.98 -17.72
C PHE A 193 -2.18 8.13 -16.73
N VAL A 194 -2.41 7.84 -15.45
CA VAL A 194 -2.35 8.82 -14.36
C VAL A 194 -1.22 8.52 -13.39
N ASN A 195 -0.65 7.31 -13.43
CA ASN A 195 0.43 6.90 -12.54
C ASN A 195 1.47 6.09 -13.31
N ILE A 196 2.65 6.62 -13.54
CA ILE A 196 3.76 5.85 -14.15
C ILE A 196 5.00 6.10 -13.33
N GLY A 197 5.70 5.03 -12.95
CA GLY A 197 6.89 5.22 -12.15
C GLY A 197 7.60 3.96 -11.75
N CYS A 198 8.58 4.15 -10.88
CA CYS A 198 9.25 3.08 -10.18
C CYS A 198 9.69 3.51 -8.79
N THR A 199 9.83 2.52 -7.92
CA THR A 199 10.30 2.64 -6.55
C THR A 199 11.45 1.67 -6.37
N VAL A 200 12.55 2.16 -5.79
CA VAL A 200 13.65 1.33 -5.31
C VAL A 200 13.67 1.39 -3.80
N SER A 201 13.68 0.23 -3.15
CA SER A 201 13.70 0.11 -1.69
C SER A 201 14.93 -0.66 -1.23
N LYS A 202 15.51 -0.27 -0.09
CA LYS A 202 16.60 -1.01 0.56
C LYS A 202 16.60 -0.77 2.07
N SER A 203 17.10 -1.73 2.83
CA SER A 203 17.39 -1.51 4.25
C SER A 203 18.69 -0.73 4.41
N ILE A 204 18.67 0.29 5.28
CA ILE A 204 19.84 1.05 5.70
C ILE A 204 20.17 0.63 7.13
N ASP A 205 21.34 0.03 7.33
CA ASP A 205 21.84 -0.29 8.67
C ASP A 205 22.21 1.00 9.41
N VAL A 206 21.48 1.30 10.48
CA VAL A 206 21.75 2.45 11.37
C VAL A 206 22.68 2.01 12.50
N THR A 207 22.49 0.80 13.00
CA THR A 207 23.38 0.14 13.96
C THR A 207 23.60 -1.33 13.57
N GLU A 208 24.44 -2.07 14.30
CA GLU A 208 24.61 -3.52 14.07
C GLU A 208 23.32 -4.33 14.29
N SER A 209 22.33 -3.78 14.99
CA SER A 209 21.08 -4.48 15.34
C SER A 209 19.82 -3.77 14.85
N PHE A 210 19.94 -2.63 14.18
CA PHE A 210 18.81 -1.82 13.76
C PHE A 210 19.03 -1.30 12.34
N SER A 211 18.10 -1.65 11.46
CA SER A 211 18.07 -1.22 10.07
C SER A 211 16.72 -0.58 9.79
N VAL A 212 16.71 0.46 8.96
CA VAL A 212 15.50 1.18 8.58
C VAL A 212 15.29 0.99 7.07
N PRO A 213 14.15 0.45 6.64
CA PRO A 213 13.76 0.49 5.23
C PRO A 213 13.73 1.92 4.70
N PHE A 214 14.38 2.14 3.57
CA PHE A 214 14.40 3.39 2.82
C PHE A 214 13.91 3.13 1.41
N SER A 215 13.06 4.03 0.90
CA SER A 215 12.55 3.98 -0.47
C SER A 215 12.82 5.29 -1.21
N LEU A 216 13.03 5.17 -2.53
CA LEU A 216 13.11 6.30 -3.46
C LEU A 216 12.25 5.99 -4.69
N SER A 217 11.32 6.88 -4.99
CA SER A 217 10.33 6.71 -6.05
C SER A 217 10.40 7.84 -7.05
N LEU A 218 10.41 7.54 -8.34
CA LEU A 218 10.13 8.49 -9.41
C LEU A 218 8.72 8.21 -9.95
N VAL A 219 7.84 9.19 -9.82
CA VAL A 219 6.42 9.06 -10.18
C VAL A 219 6.02 10.18 -11.12
N ALA A 220 5.25 9.85 -12.17
CA ALA A 220 4.69 10.81 -13.10
C ALA A 220 3.20 10.59 -13.31
N ASN A 221 2.46 11.68 -13.47
CA ASN A 221 1.07 11.70 -13.92
C ASN A 221 0.99 12.37 -15.29
N PRO A 222 0.96 11.58 -16.38
CA PRO A 222 0.89 12.11 -17.74
C PRO A 222 -0.33 13.01 -18.01
N ILE A 223 -1.48 12.72 -17.40
CA ILE A 223 -2.69 13.54 -17.56
C ILE A 223 -2.54 14.89 -16.88
N ALA A 224 -1.94 14.93 -15.69
CA ALA A 224 -1.69 16.17 -14.95
C ALA A 224 -0.39 16.90 -15.36
N GLY A 225 0.42 16.32 -16.25
CA GLY A 225 1.69 16.91 -16.69
C GLY A 225 2.72 17.10 -15.55
N SER A 226 2.66 16.25 -14.52
CA SER A 226 3.43 16.41 -13.28
C SER A 226 4.32 15.20 -13.01
N ALA A 227 5.44 15.42 -12.33
CA ALA A 227 6.34 14.36 -11.89
C ALA A 227 7.00 14.71 -10.55
N TRP A 228 7.32 13.69 -9.77
CA TRP A 228 7.84 13.80 -8.42
C TRP A 228 8.94 12.77 -8.17
N LEU A 229 9.97 13.19 -7.43
CA LEU A 229 10.92 12.29 -6.78
C LEU A 229 10.60 12.28 -5.29
N VAL A 230 10.29 11.10 -4.75
CA VAL A 230 9.77 10.92 -3.39
C VAL A 230 10.68 9.98 -2.62
N ALA A 231 11.13 10.38 -1.44
CA ALA A 231 11.89 9.54 -0.53
C ALA A 231 11.03 9.13 0.67
N GLY A 232 11.23 7.92 1.18
CA GLY A 232 10.47 7.35 2.28
C GLY A 232 11.32 6.57 3.27
N PHE A 233 10.90 6.56 4.54
CA PHE A 233 11.39 5.64 5.57
C PHE A 233 10.22 4.92 6.21
N SER A 234 10.38 3.64 6.55
CA SER A 234 9.36 2.82 7.22
C SER A 234 9.86 2.32 8.57
N PHE A 235 8.99 2.31 9.58
CA PHE A 235 9.31 1.88 10.96
C PHE A 235 8.31 0.86 11.49
#